data_AF-A0A8J5K1W4-F1
#
_entry.id   AF-A0A8J5K1W4-F1
#
_cell.length_a   1.000
_cell.length_b   1.000
_cell.length_c   1.000
_cell.angle_alpha   90.00
_cell.angle_beta   90.00
_cell.angle_gamma   90.00
#
_symmetry.space_group_name_H-M   'P 1'
#
loop_
_entity.id
_entity.type
_entity.pdbx_description
1 polymer ?
#
loop_
_entity_poly.entity_id
_entity_poly.type
_entity_poly.pdbx_seq_one_letter_code
_entity_poly.pdbx_strand_id
1 'polypeptide(L)'
;MTKQEKSRPLPPSLSRMRAQWVEETALETVQAPNCLLGIVIGPGGSTVKKIVDQYKVQVRVPHKGSKDEPILVEGKNKTLVKEAALHIKAMIDEEKERRRVTTPVSRTLFIPKALHGKIIGHRGQNIRPIIQSLKINIVFPKKNDNNDKVSITGLPNQVDQGISHLLSLVTSFPPCLA
;
A
#
# COMPACT_ATOMS: atom_id res chain seq x y z
N MET A 1 -34.25 -24.53 -38.27
CA MET A 1 -34.05 -23.08 -38.49
C MET A 1 -32.96 -22.68 -37.50
N THR A 2 -31.74 -22.25 -37.85
CA THR A 2 -31.29 -21.30 -38.88
C THR A 2 -29.84 -21.58 -39.31
N LYS A 3 -29.61 -21.39 -40.61
CA LYS A 3 -28.35 -21.17 -41.39
C LYS A 3 -27.09 -20.73 -40.63
N GLN A 4 -25.94 -21.28 -41.03
CA GLN A 4 -24.68 -20.61 -41.51
C GLN A 4 -23.84 -21.72 -42.19
N GLU A 5 -23.59 -21.84 -43.50
CA GLU A 5 -23.09 -20.98 -44.59
C GLU A 5 -21.67 -20.40 -44.41
N LYS A 6 -20.70 -21.19 -44.91
CA LYS A 6 -19.46 -20.86 -45.64
C LYS A 6 -18.38 -19.98 -44.97
N SER A 7 -17.21 -20.59 -44.82
CA SER A 7 -16.07 -20.35 -45.73
C SER A 7 -15.04 -21.48 -45.61
N ARG A 8 -14.70 -22.14 -46.73
CA ARG A 8 -13.75 -23.26 -46.79
C ARG A 8 -12.32 -22.73 -46.60
N PRO A 9 -11.45 -23.42 -45.86
CA PRO A 9 -10.06 -23.02 -45.74
C PRO A 9 -9.33 -23.27 -47.08
N LEU A 10 -8.46 -22.34 -47.47
CA LEU A 10 -7.55 -22.51 -48.61
C LEU A 10 -6.46 -23.54 -48.25
N PRO A 11 -6.04 -24.42 -49.18
CA PRO A 11 -4.91 -25.29 -48.94
C PRO A 11 -3.61 -24.58 -49.33
N PRO A 12 -2.57 -24.57 -48.48
CA PRO A 12 -1.21 -24.39 -48.97
C PRO A 12 -0.58 -25.77 -49.13
N SER A 13 -0.32 -26.14 -50.38
CA SER A 13 0.67 -27.14 -50.72
C SER A 13 2.05 -26.70 -50.21
N LEU A 14 2.91 -27.68 -49.87
CA LEU A 14 4.19 -27.57 -49.15
C LEU A 14 4.07 -27.64 -47.61
N SER A 15 3.59 -28.78 -47.13
CA SER A 15 4.22 -29.74 -46.20
C SER A 15 5.46 -29.39 -45.33
N ARG A 16 5.90 -28.14 -45.09
CA ARG A 16 7.18 -27.91 -44.37
C ARG A 16 7.30 -26.77 -43.36
N MET A 17 6.50 -25.72 -43.33
CA MET A 17 6.81 -24.60 -42.40
C MET A 17 5.57 -23.89 -41.89
N ARG A 18 5.13 -24.22 -40.66
CA ARG A 18 4.48 -23.32 -39.67
C ARG A 18 3.73 -24.03 -38.53
N ALA A 19 4.12 -25.24 -38.14
CA ALA A 19 4.03 -25.61 -36.72
C ALA A 19 5.17 -24.89 -35.96
N GLN A 20 5.25 -23.56 -36.11
CA GLN A 20 6.19 -22.76 -35.38
C GLN A 20 5.59 -22.63 -33.99
N TRP A 21 5.93 -23.62 -33.15
CA TRP A 21 6.06 -23.51 -31.71
C TRP A 21 5.39 -22.25 -31.18
N VAL A 22 4.16 -22.38 -30.69
CA VAL A 22 3.64 -21.39 -29.75
C VAL A 22 4.52 -21.55 -28.53
N GLU A 23 5.60 -20.77 -28.46
CA GLU A 23 6.37 -20.60 -27.24
C GLU A 23 5.35 -20.23 -26.17
N GLU A 24 5.10 -21.14 -25.23
CA GLU A 24 4.11 -20.96 -24.17
C GLU A 24 4.59 -19.80 -23.30
N THR A 25 4.14 -18.59 -23.64
CA THR A 25 4.52 -17.39 -22.91
C THR A 25 3.94 -17.46 -21.51
N ALA A 26 4.81 -17.39 -20.52
CA ALA A 26 4.40 -17.31 -19.13
C ALA A 26 3.87 -15.89 -18.86
N LEU A 27 2.70 -15.83 -18.22
CA LEU A 27 2.10 -14.60 -17.73
C LEU A 27 2.05 -14.67 -16.20
N GLU A 28 2.63 -13.67 -15.55
CA GLU A 28 2.52 -13.49 -14.11
C GLU A 28 1.92 -12.13 -13.80
N THR A 29 1.11 -12.08 -12.75
CA THR A 29 0.45 -10.86 -12.28
C THR A 29 0.99 -10.45 -10.91
N VAL A 30 1.26 -9.16 -10.75
CA VAL A 30 1.71 -8.57 -9.48
C VAL A 30 0.68 -7.54 -9.04
N GLN A 31 0.06 -7.77 -7.87
CA GLN A 31 -0.83 -6.78 -7.26
C GLN A 31 0.00 -5.66 -6.63
N ALA A 32 -0.25 -4.43 -7.07
CA ALA A 32 0.44 -3.24 -6.58
C ALA A 32 -0.56 -2.08 -6.49
N PRO A 33 -0.59 -1.30 -5.41
CA PRO A 33 -1.47 -0.15 -5.33
C PRO A 33 -1.01 0.96 -6.30
N ASN A 34 -1.97 1.68 -6.88
CA ASN A 34 -1.73 2.73 -7.89
C ASN A 34 -0.71 3.79 -7.43
N CYS A 35 -0.66 4.10 -6.13
CA CYS A 35 0.26 5.06 -5.53
C CYS A 35 1.74 4.62 -5.59
N LEU A 36 2.00 3.32 -5.68
CA LEU A 36 3.36 2.73 -5.71
C LEU A 36 3.80 2.38 -7.14
N LEU A 37 2.89 2.33 -8.13
CA LEU A 37 3.26 2.05 -9.54
C LEU A 37 4.34 3.00 -10.07
N GLY A 38 4.39 4.25 -9.59
CA GLY A 38 5.43 5.20 -9.95
C GLY A 38 6.86 4.77 -9.57
N ILE A 39 7.02 4.03 -8.47
CA ILE A 39 8.34 3.53 -8.04
C ILE A 39 8.84 2.45 -9.00
N VAL A 40 7.93 1.56 -9.43
CA VAL A 40 8.23 0.46 -10.35
C VAL A 40 8.72 1.03 -11.67
N ILE A 41 8.01 2.02 -12.23
CA ILE A 41 8.37 2.71 -13.48
C ILE A 41 9.72 3.43 -13.33
N GLY A 42 9.92 4.17 -12.23
CA GLY A 42 11.10 5.00 -12.00
C GLY A 42 11.09 6.30 -12.82
N PRO A 43 12.04 7.22 -12.60
CA PRO A 43 12.13 8.46 -13.36
C PRO A 43 12.31 8.15 -14.86
N GLY A 44 11.36 8.60 -15.68
CA GLY A 44 11.36 8.37 -17.13
C GLY A 44 11.23 6.91 -17.58
N GLY A 45 10.75 6.00 -16.72
CA GLY A 45 10.65 4.58 -17.06
C GLY A 45 11.99 3.83 -17.02
N SER A 46 13.03 4.43 -16.44
CA SER A 46 14.37 3.86 -16.41
C SER A 46 14.45 2.54 -15.65
N THR A 47 13.74 2.41 -14.52
CA THR A 47 13.73 1.19 -13.71
C THR A 47 13.03 0.04 -14.44
N VAL A 48 11.84 0.27 -15.02
CA VAL A 48 11.15 -0.76 -15.83
C VAL A 48 11.99 -1.15 -17.03
N LYS A 49 12.62 -0.19 -17.73
CA LYS A 49 13.48 -0.51 -18.89
C LYS A 49 14.64 -1.42 -18.49
N LYS A 50 15.32 -1.16 -17.37
CA LYS A 50 16.37 -2.04 -16.85
C LYS A 50 15.88 -3.46 -16.60
N ILE A 51 14.69 -3.61 -16.00
CA ILE A 51 14.08 -4.92 -15.72
C ILE A 51 13.71 -5.62 -17.05
N VAL A 52 13.12 -4.90 -18.00
CA VAL A 52 12.78 -5.43 -19.33
C VAL A 52 14.03 -5.90 -20.07
N ASP A 53 15.11 -5.12 -20.05
CA ASP A 53 16.37 -5.44 -20.73
C ASP A 53 17.10 -6.61 -20.07
N GLN A 54 17.11 -6.67 -18.73
CA GLN A 54 17.80 -7.70 -17.95
C GLN A 54 17.10 -9.07 -18.04
N TYR A 55 15.77 -9.09 -17.91
CA TYR A 55 14.99 -10.33 -17.89
C TYR A 55 14.38 -10.71 -19.25
N LYS A 56 14.49 -9.83 -20.27
CA LYS A 56 13.86 -9.99 -21.60
C LYS A 56 12.35 -10.29 -21.51
N VAL A 57 11.68 -9.63 -20.58
CA VAL A 57 10.23 -9.73 -20.32
C VAL A 57 9.52 -8.46 -20.74
N GLN A 58 8.26 -8.55 -21.16
CA GLN A 58 7.40 -7.39 -21.36
C GLN A 58 6.58 -7.11 -20.11
N VAL A 59 6.63 -5.85 -19.64
CA VAL A 59 5.87 -5.40 -18.48
C VAL A 59 4.79 -4.43 -18.94
N ARG A 60 3.52 -4.79 -18.74
CA ARG A 60 2.38 -3.90 -18.95
C ARG A 60 1.95 -3.33 -17.60
N VAL A 61 2.14 -2.02 -17.45
CA VAL A 61 1.76 -1.28 -16.26
C VAL A 61 0.45 -0.51 -16.55
N PRO A 62 -0.61 -0.71 -15.76
CA PRO A 62 -1.87 0.02 -15.95
C PRO A 62 -1.73 1.51 -15.60
N HIS A 63 -2.57 2.35 -16.21
CA HIS A 63 -2.54 3.80 -15.99
C HIS A 63 -3.27 4.19 -14.69
N LYS A 64 -2.93 5.37 -14.12
CA LYS A 64 -3.35 5.87 -12.80
C LYS A 64 -4.88 6.09 -12.60
N GLY A 65 -5.70 5.68 -13.56
CA GLY A 65 -7.16 5.83 -13.54
C GLY A 65 -7.95 4.52 -13.49
N SER A 66 -7.34 3.35 -13.70
CA SER A 66 -8.02 2.06 -13.53
C SER A 66 -7.93 1.57 -12.08
N LYS A 67 -9.02 0.99 -11.57
CA LYS A 67 -9.16 0.50 -10.20
C LYS A 67 -8.17 -0.64 -9.97
N ASP A 68 -7.11 -0.40 -9.19
CA ASP A 68 -6.15 -1.39 -8.65
C ASP A 68 -5.85 -2.57 -9.59
N GLU A 69 -5.57 -2.27 -10.85
CA GLU A 69 -5.29 -3.29 -11.86
C GLU A 69 -3.87 -3.85 -11.64
N PRO A 70 -3.68 -5.18 -11.69
CA PRO A 70 -2.36 -5.77 -11.44
C PRO A 70 -1.40 -5.46 -12.59
N ILE A 71 -0.10 -5.39 -12.28
CA ILE A 71 0.96 -5.31 -13.28
C ILE A 71 1.05 -6.68 -13.96
N LEU A 72 1.01 -6.70 -15.30
CA LEU A 72 1.19 -7.93 -16.06
C LEU A 72 2.63 -8.04 -16.56
N VAL A 73 3.27 -9.16 -16.24
CA VAL A 73 4.61 -9.52 -16.71
C VAL A 73 4.47 -10.71 -17.65
N GLU A 74 4.80 -10.49 -18.92
CA GLU A 74 4.74 -11.48 -19.99
C GLU A 74 6.16 -11.82 -20.45
N GLY A 75 6.46 -13.11 -20.65
CA GLY A 75 7.78 -13.49 -21.13
C GLY A 75 7.86 -14.91 -21.67
N LYS A 76 8.93 -15.18 -22.44
CA LYS A 76 9.20 -16.49 -23.03
C LYS A 76 9.66 -17.53 -22.00
N ASN A 77 10.40 -17.07 -20.98
CA ASN A 77 10.99 -17.93 -19.96
C ASN A 77 10.22 -17.80 -18.64
N LYS A 78 9.59 -18.90 -18.20
CA LYS A 78 8.81 -18.95 -16.94
C LYS A 78 9.65 -18.65 -15.69
N THR A 79 10.94 -18.97 -15.70
CA THR A 79 11.87 -18.67 -14.59
C THR A 79 12.16 -17.17 -14.47
N LEU A 80 12.51 -16.52 -15.59
CA LEU A 80 12.81 -15.08 -15.62
C LEU A 80 11.58 -14.23 -15.29
N VAL A 81 10.39 -14.65 -15.74
CA VAL A 81 9.13 -13.97 -15.40
C VAL A 81 8.89 -13.95 -13.88
N LYS A 82 9.12 -15.08 -13.21
CA LYS A 82 9.02 -15.18 -11.74
C LYS A 82 10.03 -14.30 -11.02
N GLU A 83 11.27 -14.30 -11.48
CA GLU A 83 12.31 -13.46 -10.89
C GLU A 83 11.99 -11.96 -11.04
N ALA A 84 11.56 -11.54 -12.23
CA ALA A 84 11.12 -10.17 -12.48
C ALA A 84 9.93 -9.78 -11.58
N ALA A 85 8.94 -10.67 -11.44
CA ALA A 85 7.79 -10.45 -10.57
C ALA A 85 8.19 -10.34 -9.09
N LEU A 86 9.10 -11.20 -8.61
CA LEU A 86 9.64 -11.14 -7.26
C LEU A 86 10.42 -9.84 -7.01
N HIS A 87 11.23 -9.41 -7.97
CA HIS A 87 11.99 -8.16 -7.87
C HIS A 87 11.06 -6.94 -7.79
N ILE A 88 10.01 -6.91 -8.61
CA ILE A 88 8.97 -5.85 -8.55
C ILE A 88 8.25 -5.87 -7.21
N LYS A 89 7.85 -7.06 -6.70
CA LYS A 89 7.23 -7.21 -5.38
C LYS A 89 8.13 -6.66 -4.26
N ALA A 90 9.41 -7.03 -4.26
CA ALA A 90 10.38 -6.55 -3.27
C ALA A 90 10.51 -5.02 -3.25
N MET A 91 10.60 -4.38 -4.43
CA MET A 91 10.64 -2.92 -4.54
C MET A 91 9.37 -2.25 -3.97
N ILE A 92 8.21 -2.84 -4.23
CA ILE A 92 6.93 -2.33 -3.71
C ILE A 92 6.88 -2.46 -2.19
N ASP A 93 7.30 -3.60 -1.65
CA ASP A 93 7.26 -3.87 -0.21
C ASP A 93 8.24 -2.98 0.56
N GLU A 94 9.46 -2.79 0.05
CA GLU A 94 10.44 -1.86 0.62
C GLU A 94 9.89 -0.41 0.63
N GLU A 95 9.33 0.04 -0.49
CA GLU A 95 8.77 1.39 -0.58
C GLU A 95 7.54 1.56 0.32
N LYS A 96 6.70 0.52 0.42
CA LYS A 96 5.54 0.49 1.31
C LYS A 96 5.98 0.63 2.77
N GLU A 97 7.03 -0.07 3.18
CA GLU A 97 7.57 0.03 4.52
C GLU A 97 8.22 1.39 4.78
N ARG A 98 9.01 1.89 3.82
CA ARG A 98 9.60 3.24 3.90
C ARG A 98 8.53 4.32 4.04
N ARG A 99 7.46 4.23 3.24
CA ARG A 99 6.31 5.15 3.36
C ARG A 99 5.62 5.02 4.69
N ARG A 100 5.36 3.79 5.18
CA ARG A 100 4.76 3.59 6.50
C ARG A 100 5.53 4.36 7.57
N VAL A 101 6.85 4.20 7.62
CA VAL A 101 7.71 4.84 8.62
C VAL A 101 7.75 6.36 8.48
N THR A 102 7.73 6.89 7.25
CA THR A 102 7.97 8.32 6.99
C THR A 102 6.69 9.15 6.99
N THR A 103 5.55 8.58 6.59
CA THR A 103 4.30 9.34 6.51
C THR A 103 3.73 9.57 7.90
N PRO A 104 3.43 10.82 8.29
CA PRO A 104 2.75 11.09 9.54
C PRO A 104 1.35 10.48 9.50
N VAL A 105 1.04 9.65 10.48
CA VAL A 105 -0.25 8.99 10.63
C VAL A 105 -1.08 9.75 11.65
N SER A 106 -2.34 10.01 11.32
CA SER A 106 -3.35 10.48 12.28
C SER A 106 -4.13 9.28 12.82
N ARG A 107 -4.13 9.08 14.14
CA ARG A 107 -4.97 8.08 14.81
C ARG A 107 -5.93 8.74 15.76
N THR A 108 -7.14 8.19 15.84
CA THR A 108 -8.19 8.66 16.75
C THR A 108 -8.37 7.67 17.89
N LEU A 109 -8.35 8.16 19.11
CA LEU A 109 -8.69 7.40 20.31
C LEU A 109 -10.03 7.86 20.87
N PHE A 110 -10.76 6.94 21.48
CA PHE A 110 -11.99 7.21 22.22
C PHE A 110 -11.66 7.26 23.71
N ILE A 111 -11.76 8.44 24.31
CA ILE A 111 -11.50 8.66 25.72
C ILE A 111 -12.70 9.41 26.31
N PRO A 112 -13.29 8.93 27.42
CA PRO A 112 -14.40 9.63 28.06
C PRO A 112 -14.01 11.05 28.49
N LYS A 113 -14.89 12.02 28.23
CA LYS A 113 -14.72 13.42 28.66
C LYS A 113 -14.30 13.61 30.11
N ALA A 114 -14.79 12.77 31.03
CA ALA A 114 -14.47 12.84 32.45
C ALA A 114 -12.96 12.67 32.73
N LEU A 115 -12.25 11.95 31.86
CA LEU A 115 -10.83 11.67 32.00
C LEU A 115 -9.95 12.69 31.26
N HIS A 116 -10.48 13.43 30.28
CA HIS A 116 -9.71 14.43 29.53
C HIS A 116 -9.00 15.44 30.44
N GLY A 117 -9.69 15.94 31.48
CA GLY A 117 -9.11 16.88 32.45
C GLY A 117 -7.96 16.27 33.26
N LYS A 118 -8.11 15.02 33.71
CA LYS A 118 -7.08 14.29 34.46
C LYS A 118 -5.86 13.98 33.59
N ILE A 119 -6.07 13.62 32.33
CA ILE A 119 -5.00 13.29 31.37
C ILE A 119 -4.16 14.54 31.03
N ILE A 120 -4.80 15.68 30.79
CA ILE A 120 -4.09 16.94 30.50
C ILE A 120 -3.32 17.42 31.74
N GLY A 121 -3.94 17.33 32.92
CA GLY A 121 -3.39 17.84 34.18
C GLY A 121 -3.35 19.37 34.25
N HIS A 122 -2.91 19.91 35.38
CA HIS A 122 -2.86 21.36 35.59
C HIS A 122 -1.94 22.03 34.55
N ARG A 123 -2.48 22.96 33.74
CA ARG A 123 -1.76 23.64 32.65
C ARG A 123 -1.08 22.70 31.63
N GLY A 124 -1.55 21.46 31.50
CA GLY A 124 -0.95 20.50 30.56
C GLY A 124 0.35 19.85 31.06
N GLN A 125 0.65 19.91 32.36
CA GLN A 125 1.91 19.42 32.93
C GLN A 125 2.15 17.93 32.65
N ASN A 126 1.09 17.12 32.53
CA ASN A 126 1.20 15.68 32.31
C ASN A 126 1.36 15.35 30.81
N ILE A 127 0.67 16.07 29.93
CA ILE A 127 0.66 15.78 28.47
C ILE A 127 1.81 16.46 27.70
N ARG A 128 2.25 17.64 28.13
CA ARG A 128 3.36 18.39 27.50
C ARG A 128 4.67 17.60 27.38
N PRO A 129 5.17 16.91 28.42
CA PRO A 129 6.41 16.16 28.29
C PRO A 129 6.28 15.01 27.29
N ILE A 130 5.11 14.36 27.21
CA ILE A 130 4.83 13.26 26.27
C ILE A 130 4.82 13.78 24.82
N ILE A 131 4.18 14.92 24.59
CA ILE A 131 4.16 15.60 23.29
C ILE A 131 5.58 15.95 22.85
N GLN A 132 6.40 16.48 23.77
CA GLN A 132 7.75 16.91 23.47
C GLN A 132 8.73 15.75 23.27
N SER A 133 8.62 14.68 24.07
CA SER A 133 9.49 13.51 23.97
C SER A 133 9.24 12.72 22.69
N LEU A 134 7.97 12.48 22.36
CA LEU A 134 7.56 11.68 21.19
C LEU A 134 7.44 12.51 19.91
N LYS A 135 7.54 13.85 20.00
CA LYS A 135 7.34 14.80 18.89
C LYS A 135 6.01 14.56 18.15
N ILE A 136 4.96 14.25 18.90
CA ILE A 136 3.60 13.99 18.39
C ILE A 136 2.70 15.17 18.71
N ASN A 137 1.69 15.42 17.88
CA ASN A 137 0.65 16.42 18.15
C ASN A 137 -0.63 15.73 18.64
N ILE A 138 -1.15 16.15 19.79
CA ILE A 138 -2.37 15.60 20.38
C ILE A 138 -3.41 16.71 20.45
N VAL A 139 -4.53 16.51 19.75
CA VAL A 139 -5.65 17.43 19.68
C VAL A 139 -6.83 16.84 20.42
N PHE A 140 -7.22 17.49 21.51
CA PHE A 140 -8.42 17.16 22.26
C PHE A 140 -9.63 17.90 21.68
N PRO A 141 -10.82 17.26 21.65
CA PRO A 141 -12.03 17.91 21.18
C PRO A 141 -12.47 19.00 22.16
N LYS A 142 -13.14 20.04 21.64
CA LYS A 142 -13.64 21.14 22.49
C LYS A 142 -14.73 20.62 23.43
N LYS A 143 -14.83 21.21 24.62
CA LYS A 143 -15.85 20.84 25.63
C LYS A 143 -17.28 20.90 25.11
N ASN A 144 -17.54 21.79 24.15
CA ASN A 144 -18.87 21.99 23.53
C ASN A 144 -19.29 20.83 22.61
N ASP A 145 -18.33 20.11 22.04
CA ASP A 145 -18.62 18.94 21.20
C ASP A 145 -18.77 17.72 22.12
N ASN A 146 -19.91 17.02 22.04
CA ASN A 146 -20.13 15.72 22.70
C ASN A 146 -19.35 14.58 22.05
N ASN A 147 -18.07 14.82 21.76
CA ASN A 147 -17.18 13.89 21.11
C ASN A 147 -16.09 13.44 22.08
N ASP A 148 -15.97 12.13 22.25
CA ASP A 148 -14.91 11.48 23.03
C ASP A 148 -13.65 11.22 22.18
N LYS A 149 -13.55 11.87 21.01
CA LYS A 149 -12.50 11.62 20.01
C LYS A 149 -11.27 12.49 20.22
N VAL A 150 -10.18 11.88 20.68
CA VAL A 150 -8.85 12.50 20.76
C VAL A 150 -8.06 12.13 19.52
N SER A 151 -7.51 13.13 18.82
CA SER A 151 -6.74 12.92 17.59
C SER A 151 -5.24 13.06 17.85
N ILE A 152 -4.46 12.07 17.46
CA ILE A 152 -3.00 12.04 17.62
C ILE A 152 -2.38 12.00 16.23
N THR A 153 -1.46 12.91 15.95
CA THR A 153 -0.77 13.02 14.66
C THR A 153 0.74 12.97 14.86
N GLY A 154 1.43 12.12 14.11
CA GLY A 154 2.88 12.01 14.19
C GLY A 154 3.42 10.81 13.40
N LEU A 155 4.71 10.51 13.57
CA LEU A 155 5.32 9.29 13.02
C LEU A 155 4.64 8.04 13.61
N PRO A 156 4.45 6.95 12.84
CA PRO A 156 3.70 5.78 13.30
C PRO A 156 4.27 5.22 14.60
N ASN A 157 5.59 5.03 14.67
CA ASN A 157 6.29 4.47 15.84
C ASN A 157 6.05 5.32 17.10
N GLN A 158 6.00 6.64 16.94
CA GLN A 158 5.79 7.58 18.04
C GLN A 158 4.33 7.65 18.46
N VAL A 159 3.41 7.57 17.50
CA VAL A 159 1.96 7.51 17.75
C VAL A 159 1.61 6.23 18.50
N ASP A 160 2.19 5.09 18.13
CA ASP A 160 2.01 3.81 18.84
C ASP A 160 2.43 3.89 20.31
N GLN A 161 3.60 4.47 20.57
CA GLN A 161 4.10 4.70 21.93
C GLN A 161 3.20 5.68 22.70
N GLY A 162 2.79 6.79 22.06
CA GLY A 162 1.90 7.78 22.66
C GLY A 162 0.54 7.21 23.02
N ILE A 163 -0.04 6.36 22.18
CA ILE A 163 -1.30 5.65 22.46
C ILE A 163 -1.13 4.73 23.66
N SER A 164 -0.05 3.95 23.71
CA SER A 164 0.23 3.02 24.80
C SER A 164 0.35 3.76 26.14
N HIS A 165 1.06 4.89 26.15
CA HIS A 165 1.16 5.77 27.32
C HIS A 165 -0.20 6.37 27.72
N LEU A 166 -0.99 6.87 26.76
CA LEU A 166 -2.32 7.42 27.03
C LEU A 166 -3.28 6.36 27.60
N LEU A 167 -3.29 5.16 27.03
CA LEU A 167 -4.11 4.06 27.52
C LEU A 167 -3.70 3.64 28.93
N SER A 168 -2.40 3.58 29.22
CA SER A 168 -1.90 3.32 30.58
C SER A 168 -2.40 4.36 31.59
N LEU A 169 -2.37 5.65 31.22
CA LEU A 169 -2.93 6.72 32.05
C LEU A 169 -4.44 6.54 32.25
N VAL A 170 -5.19 6.26 31.20
CA VAL A 170 -6.64 6.03 31.27
C VAL A 170 -6.97 4.87 32.22
N THR A 171 -6.29 3.73 32.09
CA THR A 171 -6.50 2.55 32.93
C THR A 171 -6.08 2.77 34.39
N SER A 172 -5.08 3.62 34.64
CA SER A 172 -4.65 3.96 36.00
C SER A 172 -5.72 4.74 36.79
N PHE A 173 -6.60 5.45 36.09
CA PHE A 173 -7.73 6.10 36.72
C PHE A 173 -8.87 5.09 36.82
N PRO A 174 -9.24 4.63 38.03
CA PRO A 174 -10.42 3.79 38.16
C PRO A 174 -11.61 4.56 37.57
N PRO A 175 -12.56 3.88 36.90
CA PRO A 175 -13.85 4.49 36.64
C PRO A 175 -14.38 4.85 38.02
N CYS A 176 -14.48 6.15 38.31
CA CYS A 176 -15.31 6.59 39.43
C CYS A 176 -16.72 6.17 39.03
N LEU A 177 -17.12 4.97 39.48
CA LEU A 177 -18.50 4.52 39.51
C LEU A 177 -19.30 5.68 40.10
N ALA A 178 -20.11 6.29 39.24
CA ALA A 178 -21.18 7.20 39.66
C ALA A 178 -22.28 6.40 40.36
#